data_AF-A0A352GKL1-F1
#
_entry.id   AF-A0A352GKL1-F1
#
_cell.length_a   1.000
_cell.length_b   1.000
_cell.length_c   1.000
_cell.angle_alpha   90.00
_cell.angle_beta   90.00
_cell.angle_gamma   90.00
#
_symmetry.space_group_name_H-M   'P 1'
#
loop_
_entity.id
_entity.type
_entity.pdbx_description
1 polymer ?
#
loop_
_entity_poly.entity_id
_entity_poly.type
_entity_poly.pdbx_seq_one_letter_code
_entity_poly.pdbx_strand_id
1 'polypeptide(L)'
;MFQSEAERNAYLAKYDAFKTDPVLTYMVLDRENPSSIRSCVWSARENVRATRHVLTTDMWETINSTWLDIAKTNYADMQDMGHHEFLEWIKVRSHLFRGVAHGTMRRGEAFEFWRMGVFIERAENTIRLLAARAHTFKPTGPISREDTATLDYYQWGTLLRSVNAYKAYREIYKSQIDPRRVVELLTLNEEIPRSVMACVEEICQVLEGLRPRSRCFEQSRDLLNRLQSARIDRVYRTGMARFLEDYRAGLHDLSLQIQKDFLMIQ
;
A
#
# COMPACT_ATOMS: atom_id res chain seq x y z
N MET A 1 9.57 -2.72 -10.09
CA MET A 1 10.25 -2.07 -8.95
C MET A 1 9.72 -0.65 -8.81
N PHE A 2 9.75 0.15 -9.87
CA PHE A 2 9.09 1.45 -9.93
C PHE A 2 7.56 1.31 -10.04
N GLN A 3 6.84 2.23 -9.40
CA GLN A 3 5.39 2.26 -9.30
C GLN A 3 4.72 2.94 -10.49
N SER A 4 5.48 3.67 -11.31
CA SER A 4 5.01 4.30 -12.55
C SER A 4 6.12 4.42 -13.58
N GLU A 5 5.74 4.63 -14.85
CA GLU A 5 6.69 4.95 -15.91
C GLU A 5 7.41 6.29 -15.65
N ALA A 6 6.72 7.25 -15.06
CA ALA A 6 7.31 8.52 -14.64
C ALA A 6 8.43 8.34 -13.60
N GLU A 7 8.22 7.49 -12.59
CA GLU A 7 9.23 7.20 -11.57
C GLU A 7 10.44 6.45 -12.17
N ARG A 8 10.18 5.53 -13.10
CA ARG A 8 11.25 4.85 -13.86
C ARG A 8 12.07 5.85 -14.69
N ASN A 9 11.42 6.79 -15.36
CA ASN A 9 12.10 7.80 -16.16
C ASN A 9 12.89 8.78 -15.28
N ALA A 10 12.36 9.16 -14.12
CA ALA A 10 13.07 9.97 -13.13
C ALA A 10 14.34 9.26 -12.61
N TYR A 11 14.29 7.95 -12.38
CA TYR A 11 15.46 7.15 -12.05
C TYR A 11 16.48 7.13 -13.20
N LEU A 12 16.03 6.85 -14.43
CA LEU A 12 16.89 6.77 -15.61
C LEU A 12 17.53 8.11 -15.99
N ALA A 13 16.95 9.23 -15.57
CA ALA A 13 17.57 10.55 -15.70
C ALA A 13 18.79 10.74 -14.79
N LYS A 14 18.93 9.93 -13.72
CA LYS A 14 20.05 9.97 -12.76
C LYS A 14 21.03 8.81 -12.90
N TYR A 15 20.57 7.65 -13.36
CA TYR A 15 21.35 6.42 -13.39
C TYR A 15 21.18 5.69 -14.72
N ASP A 16 22.30 5.31 -15.33
CA ASP A 16 22.32 4.69 -16.66
C ASP A 16 21.83 3.24 -16.69
N ALA A 17 21.78 2.56 -15.53
CA ALA A 17 21.44 1.15 -15.45
C ALA A 17 20.80 0.78 -14.10
N PHE A 18 19.93 -0.24 -14.12
CA PHE A 18 19.31 -0.81 -12.92
C PHE A 18 20.28 -1.74 -12.18
N LYS A 19 21.21 -1.15 -11.42
CA LYS A 19 22.10 -1.87 -10.50
C LYS A 19 21.53 -1.82 -9.08
N THR A 20 21.69 -2.89 -8.31
CA THR A 20 21.14 -3.04 -6.94
C THR A 20 21.41 -1.80 -6.08
N ASP A 21 22.66 -1.38 -6.00
CA ASP A 21 23.10 -0.30 -5.11
C ASP A 21 22.47 1.05 -5.50
N PRO A 22 22.61 1.55 -6.75
CA PRO A 22 21.89 2.74 -7.21
C PRO A 22 20.38 2.71 -7.00
N VAL A 23 19.73 1.56 -7.25
CA VAL A 23 18.28 1.47 -7.06
C VAL A 23 17.92 1.56 -5.58
N LEU A 24 18.67 0.91 -4.69
CA LEU A 24 18.45 1.02 -3.24
C LEU A 24 18.71 2.44 -2.75
N THR A 25 19.79 3.10 -3.19
CA THR A 25 20.05 4.51 -2.86
C THR A 25 18.88 5.39 -3.29
N TYR A 26 18.38 5.20 -4.51
CA TYR A 26 17.25 5.97 -5.05
C TYR A 26 15.93 5.73 -4.31
N MET A 27 15.63 4.49 -3.94
CA MET A 27 14.38 4.14 -3.26
C MET A 27 14.41 4.42 -1.76
N VAL A 28 15.58 4.47 -1.15
CA VAL A 28 15.70 4.62 0.30
C VAL A 28 16.13 6.03 0.71
N LEU A 29 17.19 6.55 0.11
CA LEU A 29 17.92 7.72 0.63
C LEU A 29 17.81 8.98 -0.23
N ASP A 30 17.41 8.87 -1.50
CA ASP A 30 17.36 10.02 -2.42
C ASP A 30 16.30 11.04 -1.99
N ARG A 31 16.73 12.28 -1.80
CA ARG A 31 15.93 13.40 -1.32
C ARG A 31 15.08 14.05 -2.41
N GLU A 32 15.44 13.85 -3.67
CA GLU A 32 14.71 14.38 -4.82
C GLU A 32 13.66 13.39 -5.33
N ASN A 33 13.75 12.12 -4.92
CA ASN A 33 12.67 11.16 -5.11
C ASN A 33 11.62 11.35 -4.00
N PRO A 34 10.42 11.91 -4.29
CA PRO A 34 9.39 12.11 -3.27
C PRO A 34 8.85 10.78 -2.70
N SER A 35 9.02 9.67 -3.42
CA SER A 35 8.60 8.34 -3.01
C SER A 35 9.68 7.54 -2.27
N SER A 36 10.87 8.12 -2.06
CA SER A 36 11.90 7.43 -1.27
C SER A 36 11.48 7.31 0.20
N ILE A 37 11.99 6.29 0.91
CA ILE A 37 11.71 6.13 2.35
C ILE A 37 12.07 7.40 3.12
N ARG A 38 13.22 8.00 2.83
CA ARG A 38 13.67 9.26 3.45
C ARG A 38 12.69 10.40 3.22
N SER A 39 12.25 10.61 1.97
CA SER A 39 11.30 11.68 1.63
C SER A 39 9.91 11.44 2.23
N CYS A 40 9.45 10.20 2.28
CA CYS A 40 8.19 9.81 2.90
C CYS A 40 8.20 10.06 4.42
N VAL A 41 9.28 9.66 5.12
CA VAL A 41 9.41 9.92 6.57
C VAL A 41 9.53 11.41 6.86
N TRP A 42 10.24 12.16 6.02
CA TRP A 42 10.30 13.61 6.14
C TRP A 42 8.91 14.24 5.99
N SER A 43 8.18 13.91 4.93
CA SER A 43 6.83 14.42 4.69
C SER A 43 5.87 14.06 5.83
N ALA A 44 5.92 12.81 6.33
CA ALA A 44 5.13 12.38 7.48
C ALA A 44 5.46 13.22 8.72
N ARG A 45 6.75 13.48 8.99
CA ARG A 45 7.17 14.35 10.10
C ARG A 45 6.65 15.76 9.94
N GLU A 46 6.73 16.35 8.75
CA GLU A 46 6.24 17.72 8.51
C GLU A 46 4.73 17.81 8.66
N ASN A 47 3.98 16.80 8.21
CA ASN A 47 2.54 16.71 8.44
C ASN A 47 2.22 16.66 9.94
N VAL A 48 2.90 15.81 10.71
CA VAL A 48 2.73 15.74 12.17
C VAL A 48 3.13 17.05 12.86
N ARG A 49 4.18 17.73 12.36
CA ARG A 49 4.61 19.05 12.87
C ARG A 49 3.51 20.09 12.70
N ALA A 50 2.89 20.13 11.52
CA ALA A 50 1.83 21.09 11.19
C ALA A 50 0.55 20.83 12.00
N THR A 51 0.23 19.57 12.29
CA THR A 51 -0.98 19.17 13.04
C THR A 51 -0.69 18.83 14.51
N ARG A 52 0.41 19.34 15.08
CA ARG A 52 0.84 19.02 16.44
C ARG A 52 -0.15 19.41 17.55
N HIS A 53 -1.06 20.33 17.26
CA HIS A 53 -2.14 20.73 18.17
C HIS A 53 -3.27 19.70 18.26
N VAL A 54 -3.35 18.77 17.30
CA VAL A 54 -4.37 17.69 17.25
C VAL A 54 -3.78 16.33 17.63
N LEU A 55 -2.50 16.12 17.32
CA LEU A 55 -1.81 14.85 17.56
C LEU A 55 -1.15 14.82 18.94
N THR A 56 -0.84 13.61 19.44
CA THR A 56 -0.19 13.44 20.73
C THR A 56 1.31 13.74 20.67
N THR A 57 1.89 14.09 21.82
CA THR A 57 3.34 14.25 21.96
C THR A 57 4.08 12.97 21.58
N ASP A 58 3.56 11.80 21.97
CA ASP A 58 4.16 10.50 21.65
C ASP A 58 4.26 10.26 20.13
N MET A 59 3.24 10.65 19.36
CA MET A 59 3.29 10.55 17.90
C MET A 59 4.39 11.44 17.31
N TRP A 60 4.49 12.67 17.79
CA TRP A 60 5.55 13.60 17.37
C TRP A 60 6.94 13.04 17.68
N GLU A 61 7.16 12.59 18.91
CA GLU A 61 8.45 12.06 19.33
C GLU A 61 8.83 10.80 18.55
N THR A 62 7.85 9.93 18.27
CA THR A 62 8.06 8.70 17.49
C THR A 62 8.51 9.00 16.05
N ILE A 63 7.79 9.88 15.34
CA ILE A 63 8.17 10.22 13.95
C ILE A 63 9.44 11.05 13.89
N ASN A 64 9.63 11.99 14.83
CA ASN A 64 10.81 12.83 14.88
C ASN A 64 12.08 12.01 15.17
N SER A 65 12.01 11.05 16.10
CA SER A 65 13.14 10.15 16.36
C SER A 65 13.46 9.29 15.14
N THR A 66 12.45 8.76 14.46
CA THR A 66 12.63 7.99 13.20
C THR A 66 13.35 8.83 12.14
N TRP A 67 12.92 10.10 12.00
CA TRP A 67 13.56 11.03 11.08
C TRP A 67 15.01 11.33 11.45
N LEU A 68 15.31 11.56 12.73
CA LEU A 68 16.67 11.87 13.17
C LEU A 68 17.65 10.73 12.86
N ASP A 69 17.19 9.48 12.98
CA ASP A 69 17.97 8.30 12.61
C ASP A 69 18.22 8.27 11.09
N ILE A 70 17.15 8.33 10.27
CA ILE A 70 17.24 8.29 8.80
C ILE A 70 18.01 9.48 8.22
N ALA A 71 17.87 10.66 8.80
CA ALA A 71 18.51 11.88 8.30
C ALA A 71 20.03 11.80 8.36
N LYS A 72 20.56 11.05 9.35
CA LYS A 72 22.00 10.82 9.54
C LYS A 72 22.51 9.63 8.72
N THR A 73 21.64 8.67 8.42
CA THR A 73 22.00 7.50 7.62
C THR A 73 22.46 7.89 6.22
N ASN A 74 23.67 7.46 5.88
CA ASN A 74 24.21 7.45 4.53
C ASN A 74 24.18 6.02 3.95
N TYR A 75 24.62 5.87 2.71
CA TYR A 75 24.59 4.58 2.03
C TYR A 75 25.55 3.54 2.65
N ALA A 76 26.73 3.96 3.11
CA ALA A 76 27.67 3.08 3.78
C ALA A 76 27.10 2.55 5.11
N ASP A 77 26.45 3.41 5.91
CA ASP A 77 25.80 2.96 7.15
C ASP A 77 24.71 1.90 6.87
N MET A 78 23.97 2.06 5.77
CA MET A 78 22.94 1.09 5.34
C MET A 78 23.57 -0.24 4.87
N GLN A 79 24.73 -0.19 4.22
CA GLN A 79 25.49 -1.39 3.84
C GLN A 79 26.05 -2.12 5.07
N ASP A 80 26.61 -1.38 6.02
CA ASP A 80 27.18 -1.91 7.27
C ASP A 80 26.11 -2.57 8.15
N MET A 81 24.91 -1.99 8.21
CA MET A 81 23.76 -2.59 8.90
C MET A 81 23.21 -3.83 8.17
N GLY A 82 23.36 -3.88 6.85
CA GLY A 82 22.69 -4.83 5.98
C GLY A 82 21.36 -4.29 5.44
N HIS A 83 21.12 -4.47 4.14
CA HIS A 83 19.93 -3.94 3.47
C HIS A 83 18.62 -4.52 4.03
N HIS A 84 18.62 -5.79 4.41
CA HIS A 84 17.42 -6.44 4.94
C HIS A 84 17.08 -5.91 6.33
N GLU A 85 18.09 -5.82 7.19
CA GLU A 85 18.01 -5.32 8.56
C GLU A 85 17.55 -3.87 8.59
N PHE A 86 18.06 -3.04 7.67
CA PHE A 86 17.62 -1.66 7.53
C PHE A 86 16.13 -1.56 7.14
N LEU A 87 15.67 -2.36 6.17
CA LEU A 87 14.26 -2.37 5.76
C LEU A 87 13.33 -2.94 6.85
N GLU A 88 13.77 -3.95 7.60
CA GLU A 88 13.06 -4.47 8.77
C GLU A 88 12.98 -3.42 9.88
N TRP A 89 14.05 -2.65 10.10
CA TRP A 89 14.02 -1.52 11.04
C TRP A 89 12.98 -0.48 10.62
N ILE A 90 12.93 -0.07 9.34
CA ILE A 90 11.88 0.84 8.82
C ILE A 90 10.47 0.30 9.06
N LYS A 91 10.26 -0.99 8.83
CA LYS A 91 8.98 -1.65 9.08
C LYS A 91 8.61 -1.63 10.56
N VAL A 92 9.56 -1.88 11.46
CA VAL A 92 9.35 -1.78 12.91
C VAL A 92 8.99 -0.34 13.32
N ARG A 93 9.67 0.68 12.78
CA ARG A 93 9.34 2.11 13.03
C ARG A 93 7.92 2.45 12.58
N SER A 94 7.49 1.90 11.43
CA SER A 94 6.13 2.07 10.92
C SER A 94 5.08 1.41 11.84
N HIS A 95 5.37 0.21 12.36
CA HIS A 95 4.51 -0.47 13.34
C HIS A 95 4.44 0.28 14.68
N LEU A 96 5.57 0.80 15.15
CA LEU A 96 5.64 1.61 16.36
C LEU A 96 4.77 2.86 16.23
N PHE A 97 4.92 3.63 15.15
CA PHE A 97 4.11 4.83 14.91
C PHE A 97 2.61 4.51 14.89
N ARG A 98 2.21 3.42 14.21
CA ARG A 98 0.82 2.96 14.20
C ARG A 98 0.33 2.57 15.61
N GLY A 99 1.14 1.86 16.39
CA GLY A 99 0.82 1.46 17.75
C GLY A 99 0.64 2.66 18.68
N VAL A 100 1.53 3.65 18.58
CA VAL A 100 1.44 4.90 19.33
C VAL A 100 0.18 5.69 18.95
N ALA A 101 -0.15 5.78 17.66
CA ALA A 101 -1.38 6.42 17.20
C ALA A 101 -2.62 5.76 17.84
N HIS A 102 -2.75 4.44 17.76
CA HIS A 102 -3.87 3.71 18.37
C HIS A 102 -3.91 3.76 19.90
N GLY A 103 -2.75 3.80 20.56
CA GLY A 103 -2.65 3.77 22.01
C GLY A 103 -2.85 5.12 22.68
N THR A 104 -2.58 6.23 21.98
CA THR A 104 -2.50 7.56 22.60
C THR A 104 -3.50 8.56 22.03
N MET A 105 -3.90 8.45 20.75
CA MET A 105 -4.85 9.40 20.18
C MET A 105 -6.24 9.21 20.79
N ARG A 106 -6.92 10.34 21.05
CA ARG A 106 -8.36 10.32 21.31
C ARG A 106 -9.08 9.77 20.07
N ARG A 107 -9.99 8.82 20.27
CA ARG A 107 -10.86 8.23 19.22
C ARG A 107 -11.95 9.22 18.78
N GLY A 108 -11.53 10.33 18.19
CA GLY A 108 -12.40 11.33 17.57
C GLY A 108 -12.06 11.51 16.09
N GLU A 109 -12.57 12.58 15.48
CA GLU A 109 -12.49 12.79 14.03
C GLU A 109 -11.07 12.68 13.47
N ALA A 110 -10.08 13.32 14.10
CA ALA A 110 -8.70 13.29 13.62
C ALA A 110 -8.10 11.87 13.58
N PHE A 111 -8.44 11.02 14.56
CA PHE A 111 -8.03 9.63 14.57
C PHE A 111 -8.72 8.84 13.46
N GLU A 112 -10.02 9.07 13.24
CA GLU A 112 -10.76 8.41 12.16
C GLU A 112 -10.27 8.85 10.77
N PHE A 113 -9.91 10.13 10.57
CA PHE A 113 -9.29 10.60 9.33
C PHE A 113 -7.94 9.94 9.06
N TRP A 114 -7.08 9.86 10.08
CA TRP A 114 -5.81 9.14 9.97
C TRP A 114 -6.04 7.68 9.62
N ARG A 115 -6.97 7.01 10.31
CA ARG A 115 -7.34 5.61 10.06
C ARG A 115 -7.85 5.40 8.63
N MET A 116 -8.74 6.27 8.15
CA MET A 116 -9.26 6.23 6.78
C MET A 116 -8.13 6.39 5.74
N GLY A 117 -7.24 7.37 5.93
CA GLY A 117 -6.09 7.57 5.04
C GLY A 117 -5.20 6.32 4.93
N VAL A 118 -4.93 5.67 6.06
CA VAL A 118 -4.19 4.40 6.11
C VAL A 118 -4.86 3.30 5.26
N PHE A 119 -6.19 3.18 5.31
CA PHE A 119 -6.90 2.16 4.53
C PHE A 119 -6.98 2.49 3.04
N ILE A 120 -7.13 3.77 2.68
CA ILE A 120 -7.08 4.22 1.27
C ILE A 120 -5.72 3.87 0.66
N GLU A 121 -4.62 4.28 1.31
CA GLU A 121 -3.26 4.01 0.81
C GLU A 121 -2.96 2.51 0.76
N ARG A 122 -3.44 1.73 1.75
CA ARG A 122 -3.27 0.28 1.74
C ARG A 122 -4.00 -0.40 0.60
N ALA A 123 -5.27 -0.05 0.37
CA ALA A 123 -6.05 -0.62 -0.72
C ALA A 123 -5.38 -0.32 -2.07
N GLU A 124 -4.96 0.93 -2.28
CA GLU A 124 -4.30 1.34 -3.50
C GLU A 124 -2.95 0.62 -3.69
N ASN A 125 -2.14 0.52 -2.64
CA ASN A 125 -0.86 -0.21 -2.70
C ASN A 125 -1.05 -1.70 -3.01
N THR A 126 -2.04 -2.35 -2.41
CA THR A 126 -2.37 -3.75 -2.74
C THR A 126 -2.74 -3.90 -4.21
N ILE A 127 -3.57 -2.99 -4.75
CA ILE A 127 -3.94 -2.98 -6.17
C ILE A 127 -2.71 -2.79 -7.06
N ARG A 128 -1.83 -1.82 -6.75
CA ARG A 128 -0.59 -1.57 -7.51
C ARG A 128 0.34 -2.78 -7.50
N LEU A 129 0.50 -3.46 -6.36
CA LEU A 129 1.32 -4.67 -6.24
C LEU A 129 0.80 -5.83 -7.11
N LEU A 130 -0.53 -5.97 -7.18
CA LEU A 130 -1.18 -6.96 -8.05
C LEU A 130 -1.08 -6.56 -9.53
N ALA A 131 -1.33 -5.29 -9.85
CA ALA A 131 -1.30 -4.77 -11.22
C ALA A 131 0.10 -4.83 -11.84
N ALA A 132 1.16 -4.66 -11.06
CA ALA A 132 2.54 -4.86 -11.51
C ALA A 132 2.81 -6.29 -12.04
N ARG A 133 1.97 -7.25 -11.64
CA ARG A 133 2.01 -8.66 -12.09
C ARG A 133 0.92 -8.98 -13.11
N ALA A 134 0.26 -7.96 -13.67
CA ALA A 134 -0.85 -8.16 -14.59
C ALA A 134 -0.50 -9.00 -15.84
N HIS A 135 0.76 -8.98 -16.25
CA HIS A 135 1.26 -9.73 -17.40
C HIS A 135 1.26 -11.25 -17.17
N THR A 136 1.36 -11.73 -15.91
CA THR A 136 1.31 -13.17 -15.59
C THR A 136 -0.11 -13.73 -15.60
N PHE A 137 -1.14 -12.88 -15.66
CA PHE A 137 -2.54 -13.31 -15.80
C PHE A 137 -2.93 -13.67 -17.23
N LYS A 138 -2.09 -13.35 -18.23
CA LYS A 138 -2.36 -13.74 -19.62
C LYS A 138 -2.02 -15.22 -19.79
N PRO A 139 -2.88 -16.03 -20.44
CA PRO A 139 -2.50 -17.39 -20.81
C PRO A 139 -1.28 -17.31 -21.72
N THR A 140 -0.13 -17.75 -21.23
CA THR A 140 1.07 -17.88 -22.04
C THR A 140 0.78 -18.85 -23.18
N GLY A 141 1.13 -18.45 -24.41
CA GLY A 141 1.24 -19.36 -25.55
C GLY A 141 2.29 -20.45 -25.27
N PRO A 142 2.60 -21.31 -26.26
CA PRO A 142 3.45 -22.50 -26.07
C PRO A 142 4.91 -22.08 -25.85
N ILE A 143 5.23 -21.64 -24.64
CA ILE A 143 6.58 -21.49 -24.12
C ILE A 143 6.67 -22.49 -22.97
N SER A 144 7.79 -23.21 -22.90
CA SER A 144 8.12 -24.30 -21.98
C SER A 144 7.51 -24.09 -20.59
N ARG A 145 6.43 -24.81 -20.29
CA ARG A 145 5.58 -24.62 -19.10
C ARG A 145 6.33 -24.77 -17.77
N GLU A 146 7.45 -25.48 -17.74
CA GLU A 146 8.13 -25.87 -16.49
C GLU A 146 8.99 -24.74 -15.88
N ASP A 147 9.72 -23.97 -16.70
CA ASP A 147 10.60 -22.88 -16.22
C ASP A 147 9.82 -21.61 -15.84
N THR A 148 8.73 -21.29 -16.56
CA THR A 148 7.85 -20.17 -16.23
C THR A 148 7.02 -20.42 -14.96
N ALA A 149 6.57 -21.66 -14.73
CA ALA A 149 5.72 -21.98 -13.58
C ALA A 149 6.45 -21.87 -12.24
N THR A 150 7.73 -22.26 -12.20
CA THR A 150 8.56 -22.13 -10.99
C THR A 150 8.89 -20.66 -10.70
N LEU A 151 9.25 -19.87 -11.72
CA LEU A 151 9.51 -18.44 -11.56
C LEU A 151 8.27 -17.68 -11.05
N ASP A 152 7.09 -17.96 -11.62
CA ASP A 152 5.83 -17.35 -11.19
C ASP A 152 5.51 -17.72 -9.73
N TYR A 153 5.71 -18.99 -9.34
CA TYR A 153 5.51 -19.45 -7.95
C TYR A 153 6.35 -18.64 -6.95
N TYR A 154 7.64 -18.43 -7.23
CA TYR A 154 8.51 -17.62 -6.36
C TYR A 154 8.06 -16.16 -6.29
N GLN A 155 7.65 -15.57 -7.41
CA GLN A 155 7.20 -14.17 -7.46
C GLN A 155 5.91 -13.95 -6.66
N TRP A 156 4.93 -14.86 -6.77
CA TRP A 156 3.69 -14.80 -6.00
C TRP A 156 3.92 -15.08 -4.50
N GLY A 157 4.80 -16.01 -4.16
CA GLY A 157 5.21 -16.23 -2.77
C GLY A 157 5.88 -15.01 -2.14
N THR A 158 6.74 -14.32 -2.90
CA THR A 158 7.38 -13.08 -2.46
C THR A 158 6.38 -11.93 -2.33
N LEU A 159 5.41 -11.82 -3.25
CA LEU A 159 4.31 -10.86 -3.09
C LEU A 159 3.56 -11.12 -1.78
N LEU A 160 3.11 -12.36 -1.55
CA LEU A 160 2.37 -12.73 -0.34
C LEU A 160 3.16 -12.41 0.94
N ARG A 161 4.48 -12.64 0.95
CA ARG A 161 5.35 -12.25 2.08
C ARG A 161 5.42 -10.73 2.25
N SER A 162 5.58 -9.96 1.16
CA SER A 162 5.64 -8.49 1.22
C SER A 162 4.37 -7.87 1.81
N VAL A 163 3.21 -8.50 1.60
CA VAL A 163 1.93 -8.05 2.16
C VAL A 163 1.54 -8.78 3.46
N ASN A 164 2.40 -9.64 4.03
CA ASN A 164 2.13 -10.47 5.22
C ASN A 164 0.92 -11.42 5.08
N ALA A 165 0.56 -11.82 3.85
CA ALA A 165 -0.57 -12.72 3.58
C ALA A 165 -0.16 -14.18 3.32
N TYR A 166 1.14 -14.50 3.34
CA TYR A 166 1.64 -15.85 3.02
C TYR A 166 1.07 -16.94 3.96
N LYS A 167 1.09 -16.68 5.27
CA LYS A 167 0.54 -17.64 6.26
C LYS A 167 -0.96 -17.84 6.05
N ALA A 168 -1.71 -16.75 5.93
CA ALA A 168 -3.15 -16.80 5.72
C ALA A 168 -3.52 -17.52 4.41
N TYR A 169 -2.77 -17.30 3.32
CA TYR A 169 -2.95 -18.03 2.06
C TYR A 169 -2.82 -19.55 2.28
N ARG A 170 -1.79 -19.98 3.02
CA ARG A 170 -1.54 -21.41 3.30
C ARG A 170 -2.62 -22.01 4.20
N GLU A 171 -3.17 -21.25 5.13
CA GLU A 171 -4.26 -21.67 6.01
C GLU A 171 -5.58 -21.85 5.24
N ILE A 172 -5.92 -20.88 4.38
CA ILE A 172 -7.18 -20.85 3.64
C ILE A 172 -7.20 -21.87 2.50
N TYR A 173 -6.18 -21.87 1.63
CA TYR A 173 -6.22 -22.65 0.39
C TYR A 173 -5.57 -24.03 0.49
N LYS A 174 -4.69 -24.25 1.48
CA LYS A 174 -3.97 -25.52 1.74
C LYS A 174 -3.30 -26.13 0.50
N SER A 175 -2.98 -25.31 -0.49
CA SER A 175 -2.50 -25.75 -1.80
C SER A 175 -1.19 -25.07 -2.17
N GLN A 176 -0.64 -25.45 -3.32
CA GLN A 176 0.37 -24.64 -4.00
C GLN A 176 -0.18 -23.24 -4.29
N ILE A 177 0.74 -22.30 -4.50
CA ILE A 177 0.42 -20.91 -4.79
C ILE A 177 -0.13 -20.84 -6.21
N ASP A 178 -1.37 -20.38 -6.31
CA ASP A 178 -2.09 -20.17 -7.55
C ASP A 178 -2.35 -18.67 -7.72
N PRO A 179 -1.93 -18.05 -8.84
CA PRO A 179 -2.08 -16.61 -9.06
C PRO A 179 -3.51 -16.12 -8.88
N ARG A 180 -4.49 -16.90 -9.34
CA ARG A 180 -5.90 -16.53 -9.28
C ARG A 180 -6.41 -16.51 -7.83
N ARG A 181 -6.03 -17.50 -7.01
CA ARG A 181 -6.31 -17.51 -5.57
C ARG A 181 -5.61 -16.37 -4.82
N VAL A 182 -4.38 -16.01 -5.21
CA VAL A 182 -3.68 -14.87 -4.59
C VAL A 182 -4.43 -13.56 -4.85
N VAL A 183 -4.91 -13.34 -6.08
CA VAL A 183 -5.70 -12.15 -6.36
C VAL A 183 -7.01 -12.16 -5.61
N GLU A 184 -7.73 -13.28 -5.61
CA GLU A 184 -8.97 -13.43 -4.83
C GLU A 184 -8.75 -13.08 -3.35
N LEU A 185 -7.70 -13.63 -2.74
CA LEU A 185 -7.32 -13.37 -1.36
C LEU A 185 -7.04 -11.89 -1.08
N LEU A 186 -6.35 -11.21 -1.99
CA LEU A 186 -5.91 -9.82 -1.79
C LEU A 186 -6.92 -8.79 -2.32
N THR A 187 -8.01 -9.21 -2.94
CA THR A 187 -9.04 -8.30 -3.45
C THR A 187 -10.39 -8.52 -2.80
N LEU A 188 -10.86 -9.76 -2.70
CA LEU A 188 -12.25 -10.08 -2.36
C LEU A 188 -12.43 -10.65 -0.95
N ASN A 189 -11.36 -11.07 -0.27
CA ASN A 189 -11.47 -11.67 1.06
C ASN A 189 -11.59 -10.60 2.15
N GLU A 190 -12.60 -10.69 3.02
CA GLU A 190 -12.84 -9.74 4.13
C GLU A 190 -11.92 -9.93 5.35
N GLU A 191 -11.39 -11.13 5.56
CA GLU A 191 -10.59 -11.48 6.74
C GLU A 191 -9.13 -11.03 6.61
N ILE A 192 -8.62 -10.90 5.39
CA ILE A 192 -7.25 -10.40 5.16
C ILE A 192 -7.23 -8.90 5.31
N PRO A 193 -6.55 -8.32 6.32
CA PRO A 193 -6.66 -6.89 6.59
C PRO A 193 -6.27 -6.03 5.38
N ARG A 194 -5.26 -6.47 4.62
CA ARG A 194 -4.70 -5.75 3.48
C ARG A 194 -5.45 -5.99 2.17
N SER A 195 -6.50 -6.81 2.17
CA SER A 195 -7.31 -6.97 0.98
C SER A 195 -8.01 -5.66 0.63
N VAL A 196 -8.37 -5.51 -0.64
CA VAL A 196 -9.13 -4.34 -1.10
C VAL A 196 -10.51 -4.31 -0.41
N MET A 197 -11.20 -5.45 -0.29
CA MET A 197 -12.46 -5.59 0.43
C MET A 197 -12.37 -5.04 1.86
N ALA A 198 -11.48 -5.61 2.69
CA ALA A 198 -11.37 -5.23 4.10
C ALA A 198 -11.01 -3.75 4.26
N CYS A 199 -10.13 -3.21 3.41
CA CYS A 199 -9.79 -1.79 3.45
C CYS A 199 -10.97 -0.89 3.07
N VAL A 200 -11.77 -1.28 2.05
CA VAL A 200 -12.96 -0.51 1.64
C VAL A 200 -14.08 -0.59 2.68
N GLU A 201 -14.24 -1.72 3.35
CA GLU A 201 -15.16 -1.87 4.49
C GLU A 201 -14.79 -0.92 5.62
N GLU A 202 -13.52 -0.86 5.99
CA GLU A 202 -13.02 0.06 7.01
C GLU A 202 -13.23 1.53 6.62
N ILE A 203 -13.00 1.88 5.35
CA ILE A 203 -13.29 3.23 4.83
C ILE A 203 -14.78 3.55 4.97
N CYS A 204 -15.67 2.62 4.60
CA CYS A 204 -17.12 2.81 4.73
C CYS A 204 -17.53 3.02 6.18
N GLN A 205 -17.00 2.22 7.12
CA GLN A 205 -17.30 2.35 8.55
C GLN A 205 -16.87 3.71 9.10
N VAL A 206 -15.68 4.18 8.71
CA VAL A 206 -15.21 5.51 9.10
C VAL A 206 -16.12 6.61 8.56
N LEU A 207 -16.45 6.56 7.27
CA LEU A 207 -17.31 7.58 6.63
C LEU A 207 -18.74 7.56 7.17
N GLU A 208 -19.26 6.39 7.54
CA GLU A 208 -20.55 6.25 8.22
C GLU A 208 -20.56 6.98 9.56
N GLY A 209 -19.49 6.83 10.35
CA GLY A 209 -19.35 7.50 11.64
C GLY A 209 -19.13 9.01 11.53
N LEU A 210 -18.42 9.47 10.49
CA LEU A 210 -18.11 10.89 10.30
C LEU A 210 -19.24 11.66 9.61
N ARG A 211 -19.73 11.19 8.45
CA ARG A 211 -20.76 11.86 7.64
C ARG A 211 -21.59 10.85 6.82
N PRO A 212 -22.60 10.19 7.41
CA PRO A 212 -23.36 9.11 6.76
C PRO A 212 -24.32 9.56 5.64
N ARG A 213 -24.44 10.86 5.37
CA ARG A 213 -25.24 11.43 4.26
C ARG A 213 -24.39 12.19 3.25
N SER A 214 -23.08 11.99 3.29
CA SER A 214 -22.14 12.63 2.36
C SER A 214 -22.05 11.83 1.05
N ARG A 215 -21.65 12.51 -0.03
CA ARG A 215 -21.45 11.87 -1.32
C ARG A 215 -20.27 10.90 -1.27
N CYS A 216 -19.22 11.19 -0.50
CA CYS A 216 -18.11 10.26 -0.33
C CYS A 216 -18.54 8.96 0.37
N PHE A 217 -19.46 9.02 1.34
CA PHE A 217 -20.02 7.81 1.96
C PHE A 217 -20.84 6.97 0.96
N GLU A 218 -21.70 7.60 0.15
CA GLU A 218 -22.43 6.91 -0.92
C GLU A 218 -21.47 6.23 -1.91
N GLN A 219 -20.43 6.94 -2.35
CA GLN A 219 -19.41 6.40 -3.25
C GLN A 219 -18.61 5.24 -2.64
N SER A 220 -18.27 5.30 -1.35
CA SER A 220 -17.57 4.19 -0.70
C SER A 220 -18.48 2.96 -0.62
N ARG A 221 -19.77 3.14 -0.34
CA ARG A 221 -20.76 2.05 -0.37
C ARG A 221 -20.90 1.43 -1.76
N ASP A 222 -20.89 2.24 -2.82
CA ASP A 222 -20.91 1.73 -4.19
C ASP A 222 -19.66 0.93 -4.57
N LEU A 223 -18.48 1.34 -4.09
CA LEU A 223 -17.25 0.56 -4.24
C LEU A 223 -17.37 -0.78 -3.50
N LEU A 224 -17.84 -0.75 -2.25
CA LEU A 224 -18.00 -1.94 -1.42
C LEU A 224 -18.99 -2.94 -2.04
N ASN A 225 -20.16 -2.47 -2.46
CA ASN A 225 -21.20 -3.31 -3.08
C ASN A 225 -20.69 -3.99 -4.36
N ARG A 226 -19.85 -3.30 -5.14
CA ARG A 226 -19.20 -3.88 -6.34
C ARG A 226 -18.20 -4.98 -5.97
N LEU A 227 -17.47 -4.85 -4.86
CA LEU A 227 -16.55 -5.90 -4.39
C LEU A 227 -17.34 -7.12 -3.88
N GLN A 228 -18.39 -6.89 -3.09
CA GLN A 228 -19.21 -7.96 -2.51
C GLN A 228 -19.96 -8.78 -3.56
N SER A 229 -20.33 -8.14 -4.68
CA SER A 229 -20.96 -8.80 -5.82
C SER A 229 -19.95 -9.41 -6.82
N ALA A 230 -18.66 -9.13 -6.67
CA ALA A 230 -17.64 -9.67 -7.56
C ALA A 230 -17.44 -11.17 -7.34
N ARG A 231 -17.16 -11.87 -8.45
CA ARG A 231 -16.79 -13.29 -8.45
C ARG A 231 -15.48 -13.43 -9.21
N ILE A 232 -14.49 -14.10 -8.62
CA ILE A 232 -13.17 -14.23 -9.22
C ILE A 232 -13.21 -14.84 -10.64
N ASP A 233 -14.12 -15.79 -10.90
CA ASP A 233 -14.35 -16.36 -12.24
C ASP A 233 -14.78 -15.34 -13.29
N ARG A 234 -15.59 -14.35 -12.88
CA ARG A 234 -16.04 -13.29 -13.78
C ARG A 234 -14.91 -12.30 -14.01
N VAL A 235 -14.23 -11.89 -12.94
CA VAL A 235 -13.09 -10.97 -13.01
C VAL A 235 -11.99 -11.51 -13.92
N TYR A 236 -11.67 -12.80 -13.81
CA TYR A 236 -10.67 -13.44 -14.65
C TYR A 236 -11.08 -13.47 -16.14
N ARG A 237 -12.37 -13.73 -16.43
CA ARG A 237 -12.91 -13.73 -17.79
C ARG A 237 -12.99 -12.34 -18.42
N THR A 238 -13.35 -11.32 -17.65
CA THR A 238 -13.49 -9.94 -18.14
C THR A 238 -12.17 -9.18 -18.17
N GLY A 239 -11.15 -9.67 -17.46
CA GLY A 239 -9.81 -9.13 -17.43
C GLY A 239 -9.43 -8.60 -16.04
N MET A 240 -8.45 -9.25 -15.41
CA MET A 240 -7.96 -8.91 -14.08
C MET A 240 -7.35 -7.51 -14.01
N ALA A 241 -6.52 -7.16 -15.01
CA ALA A 241 -5.83 -5.88 -15.06
C ALA A 241 -6.84 -4.71 -15.09
N ARG A 242 -7.89 -4.86 -15.90
CA ARG A 242 -8.97 -3.86 -16.01
C ARG A 242 -9.72 -3.72 -14.70
N PHE A 243 -10.08 -4.84 -14.06
CA PHE A 243 -10.73 -4.81 -12.75
C PHE A 243 -9.89 -4.04 -11.72
N LEU A 244 -8.60 -4.36 -11.61
CA LEU A 244 -7.70 -3.67 -10.68
C LEU A 244 -7.61 -2.16 -10.97
N GLU A 245 -7.52 -1.78 -12.24
CA GLU A 245 -7.47 -0.37 -12.66
C GLU A 245 -8.78 0.38 -12.37
N ASP A 246 -9.93 -0.24 -12.65
CA ASP A 246 -11.25 0.34 -12.36
C ASP A 246 -11.42 0.61 -10.85
N TYR A 247 -10.91 -0.28 -9.98
CA TYR A 247 -10.92 -0.06 -8.54
C TYR A 247 -9.93 0.99 -8.07
N ARG A 248 -8.74 1.04 -8.68
CA ARG A 248 -7.75 2.08 -8.40
C ARG A 248 -8.32 3.47 -8.73
N ALA A 249 -8.94 3.61 -9.89
CA ALA A 249 -9.62 4.83 -10.31
C ALA A 249 -10.76 5.19 -9.36
N GLY A 250 -11.59 4.23 -8.97
CA GLY A 250 -12.67 4.45 -8.00
C GLY A 250 -12.17 4.92 -6.63
N LEU A 251 -11.07 4.37 -6.10
CA LEU A 251 -10.46 4.83 -4.85
C LEU A 251 -9.88 6.26 -4.97
N HIS A 252 -9.30 6.58 -6.13
CA HIS A 252 -8.83 7.94 -6.42
C HIS A 252 -9.99 8.95 -6.44
N ASP A 253 -11.07 8.63 -7.14
CA ASP A 253 -12.28 9.46 -7.19
C ASP A 253 -12.90 9.65 -5.80
N LEU A 254 -12.96 8.58 -5.00
CA LEU A 254 -13.40 8.64 -3.62
C LEU A 254 -12.52 9.59 -2.79
N SER A 255 -11.19 9.51 -2.94
CA SER A 255 -10.25 10.39 -2.23
C SER A 255 -10.47 11.86 -2.59
N LEU A 256 -10.70 12.17 -3.87
CA LEU A 256 -11.06 13.51 -4.33
C LEU A 256 -12.41 13.97 -3.76
N GLN A 257 -13.39 13.08 -3.66
CA GLN A 257 -14.70 13.41 -3.08
C GLN A 257 -14.62 13.65 -1.57
N ILE A 258 -13.81 12.88 -0.84
CA ILE A 258 -13.53 13.11 0.59
C ILE A 258 -12.94 14.50 0.77
N GLN A 259 -11.97 14.90 -0.06
CA GLN A 259 -11.40 16.25 -0.02
C GLN A 259 -12.48 17.32 -0.25
N LYS A 260 -13.39 17.13 -1.19
CA LYS A 260 -14.49 18.07 -1.44
C LYS A 260 -15.43 18.17 -0.24
N ASP A 261 -15.90 17.05 0.27
CA ASP A 261 -16.93 17.01 1.31
C ASP A 261 -16.39 17.54 2.66
N PHE A 262 -15.10 17.34 2.98
CA PHE A 262 -14.53 17.70 4.28
C PHE A 262 -13.59 18.90 4.28
N LEU A 263 -12.88 19.19 3.18
CA LEU A 263 -11.83 20.23 3.13
C LEU A 263 -12.21 21.44 2.26
N MET A 264 -13.19 21.30 1.37
CA MET A 264 -13.67 22.40 0.51
C MET A 264 -15.05 22.90 0.95
N ILE A 265 -15.19 23.19 2.26
CA ILE A 265 -16.39 23.88 2.74
C ILE A 265 -16.39 25.29 2.11
N GLN A 266 -17.34 25.51 1.18
CA GLN A 266 -17.84 26.83 0.77
C GLN A 266 -18.81 27.37 1.81
#